data_AF-A0A497HZG5-F1
#
_entry.id   AF-A0A497HZG5-F1
#
_cell.length_a   1.000
_cell.length_b   1.000
_cell.length_c   1.000
_cell.angle_alpha   90.00
_cell.angle_beta   90.00
_cell.angle_gamma   90.00
#
_symmetry.space_group_name_H-M   'P 1'
#
loop_
_entity.id
_entity.type
_entity.pdbx_description
1 polymer ?
#
loop_
_entity_poly.entity_id
_entity_poly.type
_entity_poly.pdbx_seq_one_letter_code
_entity_poly.pdbx_strand_id
1 'polypeptide(L)'
;MLEMITSKLERDFKEIIEWLDSNRWNPDNFLHGKETIGKFAGKRELLLFWLCYITDRVKPIEVVWDKNWKILDSIVKDLDDKGEFSQKDVISKFEKISKEMRSNKIPIYPADRGHIINTICILNSPVKDDDGYPLWERGSTISDSFMNFLKMALQRARQMDKPITYIAYLLWLLSYRPSLSGKWDDVKGKIERGETSREELKRAIVGATNIEYHNTSFMTNKRLWASVRDLKKSPCLLHVLEENLDENLYDWWKGLDEKELRLPGDVWNDRFVRKFLNEVYDIKEKSSKKIESKLEEKRKNNVPLPEYDEQFDSSISFMRRICNLHHVWPSICTLCPLSKNKDINKIKSLCLR
;
A
#
# COMPACT_ATOMS: atom_id res chain seq x y z
N MET A 1 -34.43 0.21 28.93
CA MET A 1 -33.71 0.68 27.73
C MET A 1 -33.05 2.00 28.07
N LEU A 2 -31.75 1.99 28.34
CA LEU A 2 -30.96 3.20 28.52
C LEU A 2 -30.57 3.67 27.12
N GLU A 3 -31.18 4.74 26.62
CA GLU A 3 -30.64 5.48 25.48
C GLU A 3 -29.24 5.98 25.88
N MET A 4 -28.21 5.38 25.32
CA MET A 4 -26.85 5.91 25.45
C MET A 4 -26.82 7.27 24.75
N ILE A 5 -26.62 8.33 25.55
CA ILE A 5 -26.36 9.68 25.05
C ILE A 5 -25.07 9.62 24.24
N THR A 6 -25.21 9.49 22.93
CA THR A 6 -24.07 9.58 22.01
C THR A 6 -23.61 11.03 21.95
N SER A 7 -22.32 11.26 22.14
CA SER A 7 -21.81 12.62 22.15
C SER A 7 -21.88 13.20 20.73
N LYS A 8 -22.23 14.49 20.62
CA LYS A 8 -22.17 15.22 19.35
C LYS A 8 -20.76 15.15 18.73
N LEU A 9 -19.73 15.09 19.57
CA LEU A 9 -18.34 15.00 19.14
C LEU A 9 -18.04 13.70 18.38
N GLU A 10 -18.48 12.54 18.89
CA GLU A 10 -18.31 11.24 18.22
C GLU A 10 -19.01 11.21 16.85
N ARG A 11 -20.25 11.71 16.78
CA ARG A 11 -21.00 11.79 15.50
C ARG A 11 -20.32 12.68 14.48
N ASP A 12 -19.95 13.91 14.88
CA ASP A 12 -19.28 14.84 13.98
C ASP A 12 -17.92 14.30 13.51
N PHE A 13 -17.18 13.62 14.40
CA PHE A 13 -15.89 13.05 14.06
C PHE A 13 -16.05 11.91 13.05
N LYS A 14 -16.98 10.97 13.29
CA LYS A 14 -17.33 9.92 12.33
C LYS A 14 -17.66 10.52 10.95
N GLU A 15 -18.57 11.49 10.89
CA GLU A 15 -19.00 12.10 9.62
C GLU A 15 -17.83 12.70 8.85
N ILE A 16 -16.91 13.39 9.55
CA ILE A 16 -15.75 14.00 8.90
C ILE A 16 -14.77 12.94 8.41
N ILE A 17 -14.50 11.88 9.19
CA ILE A 17 -13.59 10.81 8.76
C ILE A 17 -14.14 10.08 7.55
N GLU A 18 -15.43 9.74 7.55
CA GLU A 18 -16.09 9.10 6.40
C GLU A 18 -16.11 10.00 5.17
N TRP A 19 -16.33 11.31 5.37
CA TRP A 19 -16.25 12.27 4.28
C TRP A 19 -14.84 12.42 3.72
N LEU A 20 -13.81 12.48 4.57
CA LEU A 20 -12.40 12.53 4.14
C LEU A 20 -12.00 11.27 3.37
N ASP A 21 -12.43 10.10 3.85
CA ASP A 21 -12.18 8.83 3.16
C ASP A 21 -12.91 8.76 1.81
N SER A 22 -14.19 9.15 1.75
CA SER A 22 -14.96 9.19 0.50
C SER A 22 -14.29 10.10 -0.55
N ASN A 23 -13.80 11.28 -0.11
CA ASN A 23 -13.09 12.19 -1.01
C ASN A 23 -11.72 11.67 -1.41
N ARG A 24 -11.04 10.93 -0.53
CA ARG A 24 -9.75 10.32 -0.88
C ARG A 24 -9.89 9.40 -2.09
N TRP A 25 -10.94 8.60 -2.16
CA TRP A 25 -11.18 7.68 -3.27
C TRP A 25 -11.84 8.33 -4.48
N ASN A 26 -12.14 9.64 -4.42
CA ASN A 26 -12.68 10.37 -5.55
C ASN A 26 -11.59 10.52 -6.64
N PRO A 27 -11.83 10.03 -7.88
CA PRO A 27 -10.90 10.16 -9.00
C PRO A 27 -10.49 11.61 -9.33
N ASP A 28 -11.31 12.58 -8.92
CA ASP A 28 -11.06 14.01 -9.14
C ASP A 28 -10.19 14.66 -8.04
N ASN A 29 -9.84 13.95 -6.95
CA ASN A 29 -9.10 14.52 -5.82
C ASN A 29 -7.56 14.53 -6.02
N PHE A 30 -6.92 15.59 -5.52
CA PHE A 30 -5.49 15.92 -5.62
C PHE A 30 -4.53 14.87 -5.03
N LEU A 31 -4.90 14.12 -3.98
CA LEU A 31 -4.04 13.04 -3.44
C LEU A 31 -3.84 11.90 -4.46
N HIS A 32 -4.75 11.81 -5.42
CA HIS A 32 -4.76 10.90 -6.56
C HIS A 32 -4.73 11.68 -7.88
N GLY A 33 -4.15 12.90 -7.86
CA GLY A 33 -4.29 13.90 -8.92
C GLY A 33 -4.20 13.32 -10.33
N LYS A 34 -5.14 13.73 -11.18
CA LYS A 34 -5.39 13.29 -12.56
C LYS A 34 -4.16 13.10 -13.45
N GLU A 35 -3.08 13.83 -13.21
CA GLU A 35 -1.82 13.68 -13.97
C GLU A 35 -0.95 12.51 -13.54
N THR A 36 -1.03 12.12 -12.27
CA THR A 36 -0.38 10.94 -11.75
C THR A 36 -1.32 9.78 -12.06
N ILE A 37 -2.48 9.64 -11.41
CA ILE A 37 -3.28 8.39 -11.44
C ILE A 37 -4.16 8.22 -12.69
N GLY A 38 -4.56 9.29 -13.38
CA GLY A 38 -5.30 9.19 -14.65
C GLY A 38 -4.50 8.59 -15.81
N LYS A 39 -3.17 8.45 -15.66
CA LYS A 39 -2.30 7.71 -16.60
C LYS A 39 -2.20 6.21 -16.27
N PHE A 40 -2.77 5.73 -15.16
CA PHE A 40 -2.63 4.36 -14.64
C PHE A 40 -3.69 3.38 -15.17
N ALA A 41 -3.93 3.36 -16.49
CA ALA A 41 -4.94 2.50 -17.11
C ALA A 41 -4.38 1.15 -17.62
N GLY A 42 -3.20 0.72 -17.17
CA GLY A 42 -2.57 -0.50 -17.70
C GLY A 42 -1.82 -1.33 -16.66
N LYS A 43 -1.49 -2.57 -17.07
CA LYS A 43 -0.70 -3.53 -16.27
C LYS A 43 0.65 -2.96 -15.85
N ARG A 44 1.25 -2.13 -16.70
CA ARG A 44 2.55 -1.50 -16.44
C ARG A 44 2.46 -0.53 -15.29
N GLU A 45 1.44 0.30 -15.29
CA GLU A 45 1.22 1.29 -14.25
C GLU A 45 0.83 0.64 -12.92
N LEU A 46 0.12 -0.49 -12.96
CA LEU A 46 -0.10 -1.35 -11.79
C LEU A 46 1.22 -1.88 -11.19
N LEU A 47 2.17 -2.31 -12.04
CA LEU A 47 3.51 -2.69 -11.59
C LEU A 47 4.29 -1.49 -11.02
N LEU A 48 4.29 -0.34 -11.71
CA LEU A 48 4.99 0.86 -11.24
C LEU A 48 4.44 1.36 -9.90
N PHE A 49 3.13 1.30 -9.74
CA PHE A 49 2.44 1.59 -8.48
C PHE A 49 2.99 0.73 -7.35
N TRP A 50 3.07 -0.58 -7.55
CA TRP A 50 3.66 -1.51 -6.60
C TRP A 50 5.14 -1.20 -6.31
N LEU A 51 5.94 -1.00 -7.36
CA LEU A 51 7.37 -0.69 -7.23
C LEU A 51 7.62 0.63 -6.47
N CYS A 52 6.77 1.65 -6.65
CA CYS A 52 6.85 2.88 -5.86
C CYS A 52 6.59 2.62 -4.38
N TYR A 53 5.56 1.83 -4.04
CA TYR A 53 5.26 1.48 -2.65
C TYR A 53 6.41 0.76 -1.94
N ILE A 54 7.07 -0.18 -2.62
CA ILE A 54 8.19 -0.92 -2.02
C ILE A 54 9.46 -0.10 -1.83
N THR A 55 9.56 1.10 -2.43
CA THR A 55 10.72 1.99 -2.29
C THR A 55 10.53 3.12 -1.28
N ASP A 56 9.34 3.27 -0.70
CA ASP A 56 8.98 4.41 0.14
C ASP A 56 9.42 4.24 1.60
N ARG A 57 10.67 4.64 1.89
CA ARG A 57 11.22 4.74 3.26
C ARG A 57 11.09 6.13 3.85
N VAL A 58 9.86 6.64 3.97
CA VAL A 58 9.58 7.95 4.60
C VAL A 58 10.11 9.13 3.75
N LYS A 59 10.24 8.92 2.43
CA LYS A 59 10.55 10.03 1.52
C LYS A 59 9.30 10.91 1.33
N PRO A 60 9.46 12.21 1.00
CA PRO A 60 8.34 13.04 0.61
C PRO A 60 7.56 12.39 -0.54
N ILE A 61 6.23 12.51 -0.51
CA ILE A 61 5.34 11.86 -1.48
C ILE A 61 5.71 12.26 -2.91
N GLU A 62 6.13 13.50 -3.12
CA GLU A 62 6.57 14.06 -4.39
C GLU A 62 7.84 13.37 -4.92
N VAL A 63 8.72 12.93 -4.02
CA VAL A 63 9.94 12.22 -4.40
C VAL A 63 9.63 10.80 -4.88
N VAL A 64 8.67 10.12 -4.25
CA VAL A 64 8.29 8.75 -4.61
C VAL A 64 7.36 8.74 -5.83
N TRP A 65 6.38 9.64 -5.86
CA TRP A 65 5.25 9.56 -6.77
C TRP A 65 5.31 10.54 -7.94
N ASP A 66 6.18 11.56 -7.92
CA ASP A 66 6.39 12.46 -9.09
C ASP A 66 7.74 12.23 -9.78
N LYS A 67 8.69 11.65 -9.04
CA LYS A 67 10.10 11.57 -9.39
C LYS A 67 10.61 10.13 -9.54
N ASN A 68 10.48 9.28 -8.52
CA ASN A 68 10.95 7.88 -8.59
C ASN A 68 10.25 7.09 -9.69
N TRP A 69 8.94 7.27 -9.88
CA TRP A 69 8.18 6.48 -10.86
C TRP A 69 8.73 6.61 -12.28
N LYS A 70 9.23 7.79 -12.70
CA LYS A 70 9.81 7.99 -14.05
C LYS A 70 11.06 7.15 -14.27
N ILE A 71 11.84 6.99 -13.21
CA ILE A 71 13.06 6.18 -13.23
C ILE A 71 12.68 4.70 -13.34
N LEU A 72 11.73 4.26 -12.52
CA LEU A 72 11.22 2.90 -12.55
C LEU A 72 10.55 2.59 -13.88
N ASP A 73 9.80 3.54 -14.45
CA ASP A 73 9.19 3.46 -15.76
C ASP A 73 10.22 3.22 -16.85
N SER A 74 11.30 4.01 -16.89
CA SER A 74 12.39 3.78 -17.86
C SER A 74 13.02 2.41 -17.69
N ILE A 75 13.21 1.92 -16.46
CA ILE A 75 13.76 0.58 -16.21
C ILE A 75 12.81 -0.48 -16.77
N VAL A 76 11.52 -0.42 -16.44
CA VAL A 76 10.53 -1.40 -16.90
C VAL A 76 10.41 -1.37 -18.43
N LYS A 77 10.41 -0.18 -19.06
CA LYS A 77 10.42 -0.01 -20.53
C LYS A 77 11.58 -0.78 -21.16
N ASP A 78 12.79 -0.46 -20.72
CA ASP A 78 14.02 -1.04 -21.27
C ASP A 78 14.08 -2.56 -21.09
N LEU A 79 13.48 -3.08 -20.02
CA LEU A 79 13.44 -4.51 -19.77
C LEU A 79 12.36 -5.22 -20.60
N ASP A 80 11.18 -4.61 -20.74
CA ASP A 80 10.10 -5.12 -21.59
C ASP A 80 10.53 -5.18 -23.07
N ASP A 81 11.25 -4.16 -23.56
CA ASP A 81 11.76 -4.11 -24.93
C ASP A 81 12.79 -5.23 -25.24
N LYS A 82 13.45 -5.78 -24.21
CA LYS A 82 14.37 -6.92 -24.37
C LYS A 82 13.65 -8.27 -24.43
N GLY A 83 12.41 -8.36 -23.96
CA GLY A 83 11.65 -9.60 -23.79
C GLY A 83 12.18 -10.51 -22.68
N GLU A 84 13.43 -10.98 -22.81
CA GLU A 84 14.14 -11.69 -21.75
C GLU A 84 15.40 -10.92 -21.31
N PHE A 85 15.60 -10.86 -20.01
CA PHE A 85 16.80 -10.25 -19.44
C PHE A 85 17.34 -11.06 -18.27
N SER A 86 18.64 -10.99 -18.06
CA SER A 86 19.29 -11.61 -16.91
C SER A 86 19.19 -10.73 -15.67
N GLN A 87 19.44 -11.29 -14.49
CA GLN A 87 19.54 -10.47 -13.27
C GLN A 87 20.65 -9.41 -13.38
N LYS A 88 21.70 -9.68 -14.14
CA LYS A 88 22.79 -8.73 -14.43
C LYS A 88 22.32 -7.54 -15.25
N ASP A 89 21.36 -7.72 -16.16
CA ASP A 89 20.79 -6.62 -16.94
C ASP A 89 20.06 -5.62 -16.03
N VAL A 90 19.27 -6.12 -15.07
CA VAL A 90 18.57 -5.28 -14.10
C VAL A 90 19.57 -4.49 -13.25
N ILE A 91 20.58 -5.18 -12.71
CA ILE A 91 21.65 -4.57 -11.92
C ILE A 91 22.38 -3.48 -12.72
N SER A 92 22.77 -3.78 -13.95
CA SER A 92 23.47 -2.85 -14.85
C SER A 92 22.67 -1.58 -15.09
N LYS A 93 21.34 -1.70 -15.27
CA LYS A 93 20.47 -0.52 -15.41
C LYS A 93 20.42 0.33 -14.16
N PHE A 94 20.27 -0.28 -12.99
CA PHE A 94 20.31 0.47 -11.75
C PHE A 94 21.66 1.17 -11.52
N GLU A 95 22.77 0.56 -11.93
CA GLU A 95 24.10 1.16 -11.85
C GLU A 95 24.27 2.33 -12.81
N LYS A 96 23.85 2.19 -14.07
CA LYS A 96 23.88 3.26 -15.08
C LYS A 96 23.12 4.49 -14.58
N ILE A 97 21.88 4.28 -14.14
CA ILE A 97 21.02 5.33 -13.58
C ILE A 97 21.67 5.99 -12.36
N SER A 98 22.26 5.19 -11.48
CA SER A 98 22.94 5.71 -10.29
C SER A 98 24.14 6.60 -10.64
N LYS A 99 24.87 6.26 -11.69
CA LYS A 99 26.01 7.05 -12.19
C LYS A 99 25.53 8.39 -12.77
N GLU A 100 24.50 8.35 -13.62
CA GLU A 100 23.90 9.54 -14.26
C GLU A 100 23.29 10.51 -13.24
N MET A 101 22.67 9.98 -12.18
CA MET A 101 22.09 10.83 -11.13
C MET A 101 23.15 11.51 -10.26
N ARG A 102 24.25 10.81 -9.97
CA ARG A 102 25.40 11.39 -9.25
C ARG A 102 26.03 12.52 -10.05
N SER A 103 26.21 12.36 -11.36
CA SER A 103 26.76 13.41 -12.22
C SER A 103 25.84 14.63 -12.31
N ASN A 104 24.51 14.42 -12.31
CA ASN A 104 23.53 15.48 -12.45
C ASN A 104 23.09 16.13 -11.11
N LYS A 105 23.69 15.75 -9.98
CA LYS A 105 23.29 16.16 -8.61
C LYS A 105 21.80 15.94 -8.32
N ILE A 106 21.18 14.94 -8.95
CA ILE A 106 19.76 14.60 -8.75
C ILE A 106 19.66 13.65 -7.55
N PRO A 107 19.03 14.05 -6.42
CA PRO A 107 19.04 13.28 -5.16
C PRO A 107 18.05 12.10 -5.14
N ILE A 108 17.53 11.71 -6.30
CA ILE A 108 16.42 10.76 -6.41
C ILE A 108 17.00 9.37 -6.51
N TYR A 109 16.59 8.49 -5.59
CA TYR A 109 17.14 7.15 -5.50
C TYR A 109 16.07 6.22 -4.94
N PRO A 110 15.77 5.09 -5.57
CA PRO A 110 15.01 4.04 -4.91
C PRO A 110 15.85 3.50 -3.75
N ALA A 111 15.48 3.90 -2.53
CA ALA A 111 16.23 3.60 -1.31
C ALA A 111 16.53 2.10 -1.15
N ASP A 112 15.64 1.25 -1.67
CA ASP A 112 15.72 -0.19 -1.55
C ASP A 112 15.74 -0.89 -2.92
N ARG A 113 16.80 -0.63 -3.70
CA ARG A 113 17.03 -1.32 -4.99
C ARG A 113 16.94 -2.84 -4.88
N GLY A 114 17.38 -3.42 -3.77
CA GLY A 114 17.30 -4.86 -3.52
C GLY A 114 15.88 -5.41 -3.62
N HIS A 115 14.89 -4.69 -3.07
CA HIS A 115 13.49 -5.11 -3.12
C HIS A 115 12.92 -5.04 -4.55
N ILE A 116 13.25 -3.98 -5.29
CA ILE A 116 12.82 -3.85 -6.69
C ILE A 116 13.44 -4.94 -7.55
N ILE A 117 14.75 -5.16 -7.42
CA ILE A 117 15.45 -6.14 -8.25
C ILE A 117 14.97 -7.54 -7.91
N ASN A 118 14.77 -7.87 -6.63
CA ASN A 118 14.16 -9.15 -6.24
C ASN A 118 12.79 -9.34 -6.91
N THR A 119 11.93 -8.32 -6.83
CA THR A 119 10.60 -8.32 -7.48
C THR A 119 10.74 -8.58 -8.98
N ILE A 120 11.54 -7.79 -9.69
CA ILE A 120 11.76 -7.90 -11.13
C ILE A 120 12.35 -9.27 -11.51
N CYS A 121 13.34 -9.76 -10.78
CA CYS A 121 14.00 -11.05 -11.03
C CYS A 121 13.03 -12.22 -10.84
N ILE A 122 12.19 -12.18 -9.80
CA ILE A 122 11.17 -13.20 -9.57
C ILE A 122 10.13 -13.18 -10.69
N LEU A 123 9.63 -12.00 -11.07
CA LEU A 123 8.64 -11.87 -12.14
C LEU A 123 9.17 -12.30 -13.52
N ASN A 124 10.44 -12.01 -13.81
CA ASN A 124 11.07 -12.37 -15.08
C ASN A 124 11.37 -13.87 -15.20
N SER A 125 11.47 -14.60 -14.08
CA SER A 125 11.60 -16.05 -14.11
C SER A 125 10.78 -16.62 -12.96
N PRO A 126 9.51 -16.96 -13.24
CA PRO A 126 8.55 -17.41 -12.23
C PRO A 126 9.09 -18.53 -11.37
N VAL A 127 8.60 -18.58 -10.14
CA VAL A 127 8.88 -19.70 -9.23
C VAL A 127 8.23 -20.96 -9.80
N LYS A 128 8.93 -22.08 -9.72
CA LYS A 128 8.48 -23.39 -10.19
C LYS A 128 8.15 -24.33 -9.03
N ASP A 129 7.23 -25.26 -9.24
CA ASP A 129 6.95 -26.36 -8.32
C ASP A 129 8.07 -27.42 -8.33
N ASP A 130 7.82 -28.60 -7.74
CA ASP A 130 8.80 -29.69 -7.69
C ASP A 130 8.97 -30.41 -9.03
N ASP A 131 7.94 -30.34 -9.89
CA ASP A 131 7.94 -30.93 -11.24
C ASP A 131 8.49 -29.96 -12.30
N GLY A 132 8.84 -28.73 -11.90
CA GLY A 132 9.42 -27.71 -12.77
C GLY A 132 8.40 -26.85 -13.51
N TYR A 133 7.10 -26.98 -13.22
CA TYR A 133 6.05 -26.13 -13.76
C TYR A 133 5.98 -24.81 -13.00
N PRO A 134 5.83 -23.67 -13.71
CA PRO A 134 5.76 -22.38 -13.05
C PRO A 134 4.45 -22.24 -12.24
N LEU A 135 4.55 -21.69 -11.04
CA LEU A 135 3.41 -21.43 -10.16
C LEU A 135 2.50 -20.32 -10.70
N TRP A 136 3.03 -19.44 -11.55
CA TRP A 136 2.28 -18.48 -12.37
C TRP A 136 2.93 -18.35 -13.74
N GLU A 137 2.13 -18.08 -14.77
CA GLU A 137 2.62 -17.94 -16.13
C GLU A 137 3.43 -16.65 -16.32
N ARG A 138 4.61 -16.75 -16.94
CA ARG A 138 5.38 -15.57 -17.35
C ARG A 138 4.68 -14.91 -18.53
N GLY A 139 4.43 -13.62 -18.44
CA GLY A 139 3.86 -12.86 -19.55
C GLY A 139 4.91 -12.37 -20.54
N SER A 140 4.46 -11.79 -21.66
CA SER A 140 5.33 -11.16 -22.67
C SER A 140 6.14 -9.99 -22.12
N THR A 141 5.61 -9.31 -21.12
CA THR A 141 6.28 -8.21 -20.40
C THR A 141 6.40 -8.55 -18.91
N ILE A 142 7.24 -7.81 -18.17
CA ILE A 142 7.27 -7.91 -16.69
C ILE A 142 5.91 -7.49 -16.13
N SER A 143 5.29 -6.49 -16.75
CA SER A 143 3.97 -5.98 -16.39
C SER A 143 2.89 -7.08 -16.49
N ASP A 144 2.91 -7.86 -17.56
CA ASP A 144 2.07 -9.06 -17.71
C ASP A 144 2.39 -10.12 -16.66
N SER A 145 3.68 -10.34 -16.39
CA SER A 145 4.13 -11.30 -15.38
C SER A 145 3.65 -10.91 -13.97
N PHE A 146 3.63 -9.61 -13.65
CA PHE A 146 3.07 -9.12 -12.39
C PHE A 146 1.55 -9.33 -12.32
N MET A 147 0.84 -9.07 -13.42
CA MET A 147 -0.59 -9.33 -13.51
C MET A 147 -0.91 -10.82 -13.34
N ASN A 148 -0.12 -11.71 -13.96
CA ASN A 148 -0.28 -13.16 -13.81
C ASN A 148 0.04 -13.64 -12.39
N PHE A 149 1.06 -13.05 -11.74
CA PHE A 149 1.31 -13.29 -10.33
C PHE A 149 0.13 -12.86 -9.45
N LEU A 150 -0.45 -11.68 -9.69
CA LEU A 150 -1.63 -11.21 -8.95
C LEU A 150 -2.84 -12.11 -9.16
N LYS A 151 -3.11 -12.55 -10.40
CA LYS A 151 -4.15 -13.54 -10.70
C LYS A 151 -3.99 -14.81 -9.86
N MET A 152 -2.79 -15.38 -9.87
CA MET A 152 -2.46 -16.56 -9.08
C MET A 152 -2.66 -16.32 -7.58
N ALA A 153 -2.19 -15.18 -7.06
CA ALA A 153 -2.33 -14.82 -5.66
C ALA A 153 -3.80 -14.71 -5.25
N LEU A 154 -4.63 -14.04 -6.06
CA LEU A 154 -6.07 -13.90 -5.85
C LEU A 154 -6.79 -15.26 -5.89
N GLN A 155 -6.49 -16.09 -6.88
CA GLN A 155 -7.09 -17.42 -7.01
C GLN A 155 -6.82 -18.30 -5.80
N ARG A 156 -5.58 -18.28 -5.27
CA ARG A 156 -5.23 -19.04 -4.07
C ARG A 156 -5.82 -18.45 -2.80
N ALA A 157 -5.91 -17.13 -2.72
CA ALA A 157 -6.51 -16.43 -1.59
C ALA A 157 -7.97 -16.83 -1.34
N ARG A 158 -8.71 -17.29 -2.37
CA ARG A 158 -10.09 -17.82 -2.23
C ARG A 158 -10.20 -19.00 -1.26
N GLN A 159 -9.11 -19.73 -1.03
CA GLN A 159 -9.09 -20.93 -0.17
C GLN A 159 -8.65 -20.61 1.27
N MET A 160 -8.41 -19.35 1.58
CA MET A 160 -7.84 -18.92 2.85
C MET A 160 -8.90 -18.25 3.73
N ASP A 161 -8.78 -18.39 5.05
CA ASP A 161 -9.66 -17.71 6.02
C ASP A 161 -9.51 -16.19 6.01
N LYS A 162 -8.32 -15.71 5.62
CA LYS A 162 -7.97 -14.28 5.53
C LYS A 162 -7.38 -13.94 4.16
N PRO A 163 -8.21 -13.89 3.09
CA PRO A 163 -7.74 -13.65 1.73
C PRO A 163 -6.88 -12.40 1.55
N ILE A 164 -7.29 -11.24 2.07
CA ILE A 164 -6.55 -9.98 1.93
C ILE A 164 -5.19 -10.10 2.63
N THR A 165 -5.17 -10.69 3.82
CA THR A 165 -3.93 -10.90 4.57
C THR A 165 -2.97 -11.85 3.81
N TYR A 166 -3.50 -12.88 3.16
CA TYR A 166 -2.70 -13.79 2.34
C TYR A 166 -2.11 -13.11 1.11
N ILE A 167 -2.87 -12.25 0.42
CA ILE A 167 -2.36 -11.46 -0.71
C ILE A 167 -1.24 -10.52 -0.25
N ALA A 168 -1.42 -9.83 0.88
CA ALA A 168 -0.38 -9.00 1.48
C ALA A 168 0.89 -9.83 1.78
N TYR A 169 0.73 -11.05 2.29
CA TYR A 169 1.85 -11.94 2.56
C TYR A 169 2.61 -12.36 1.29
N LEU A 170 1.90 -12.77 0.23
CA LEU A 170 2.52 -13.14 -1.05
C LEU A 170 3.24 -11.96 -1.71
N LEU A 171 2.62 -10.78 -1.70
CA LEU A 171 3.22 -9.55 -2.18
C LEU A 171 4.47 -9.19 -1.35
N TRP A 172 4.44 -9.41 -0.03
CA TRP A 172 5.62 -9.21 0.81
C TRP A 172 6.75 -10.18 0.53
N LEU A 173 6.44 -11.45 0.25
CA LEU A 173 7.43 -12.44 -0.18
C LEU A 173 8.05 -12.10 -1.53
N LEU A 174 7.25 -11.57 -2.46
CA LEU A 174 7.72 -11.11 -3.76
C LEU A 174 8.76 -9.98 -3.64
N SER A 175 8.57 -9.04 -2.70
CA SER A 175 9.34 -7.79 -2.67
C SER A 175 10.27 -7.60 -1.47
N TYR A 176 9.78 -7.83 -0.25
CA TYR A 176 10.41 -7.39 1.00
C TYR A 176 11.13 -8.49 1.76
N ARG A 177 10.76 -9.75 1.54
CA ARG A 177 11.41 -10.88 2.20
C ARG A 177 12.50 -11.53 1.35
N PRO A 178 13.62 -10.86 1.08
CA PRO A 178 14.87 -11.58 0.81
C PRO A 178 15.87 -11.43 1.95
N SER A 179 16.87 -12.32 2.01
CA SER A 179 18.08 -12.22 2.85
C SER A 179 18.99 -11.01 2.50
N LEU A 180 18.45 -10.02 1.79
CA LEU A 180 19.13 -8.90 1.13
C LEU A 180 19.04 -7.59 1.94
N SER A 181 18.87 -7.65 3.26
CA SER A 181 19.09 -6.47 4.10
C SER A 181 20.60 -6.23 4.24
N GLY A 182 21.16 -5.32 3.45
CA GLY A 182 22.61 -5.10 3.45
C GLY A 182 23.07 -3.92 2.61
N LYS A 183 24.39 -3.69 2.59
CA LYS A 183 24.99 -2.76 1.62
C LYS A 183 24.69 -3.23 0.20
N TRP A 184 24.55 -2.30 -0.73
CA TRP A 184 24.25 -2.59 -2.13
C TRP A 184 25.14 -3.68 -2.72
N ASP A 185 26.43 -3.71 -2.39
CA ASP A 185 27.36 -4.71 -2.92
C ASP A 185 27.08 -6.13 -2.40
N ASP A 186 26.64 -6.28 -1.14
CA ASP A 186 26.22 -7.58 -0.57
C ASP A 186 24.92 -8.05 -1.23
N VAL A 187 23.97 -7.13 -1.36
CA VAL A 187 22.69 -7.37 -2.05
C VAL A 187 22.94 -7.80 -3.50
N LYS A 188 23.81 -7.08 -4.20
CA LYS A 188 24.22 -7.39 -5.56
C LYS A 188 24.84 -8.78 -5.64
N GLY A 189 25.79 -9.12 -4.77
CA GLY A 189 26.45 -10.43 -4.80
C GLY A 189 25.49 -11.60 -4.55
N LYS A 190 24.54 -11.45 -3.62
CA LYS A 190 23.50 -12.46 -3.36
C LYS A 190 22.54 -12.62 -4.55
N ILE A 191 22.10 -11.51 -5.16
CA ILE A 191 21.30 -11.54 -6.40
C ILE A 191 22.08 -12.23 -7.51
N GLU A 192 23.35 -11.90 -7.75
CA GLU A 192 24.17 -12.53 -8.79
C GLU A 192 24.34 -14.05 -8.60
N ARG A 193 24.21 -14.56 -7.37
CA ARG A 193 24.20 -16.00 -7.04
C ARG A 193 22.81 -16.64 -7.12
N GLY A 194 21.78 -15.87 -7.44
CA GLY A 194 20.39 -16.34 -7.54
C GLY A 194 19.68 -16.48 -6.20
N GLU A 195 20.25 -15.95 -5.11
CA GLU A 195 19.68 -16.00 -3.75
C GLU A 195 18.51 -15.01 -3.60
N THR A 196 17.40 -15.35 -4.25
CA THR A 196 16.15 -14.59 -4.27
C THR A 196 15.13 -15.23 -3.32
N SER A 197 14.03 -14.54 -3.06
CA SER A 197 12.93 -15.07 -2.22
C SER A 197 12.15 -16.23 -2.86
N ARG A 198 12.65 -16.83 -3.95
CA ARG A 198 11.92 -17.80 -4.77
C ARG A 198 11.54 -19.04 -3.99
N GLU A 199 12.43 -19.60 -3.19
CA GLU A 199 12.18 -20.82 -2.42
C GLU A 199 11.20 -20.57 -1.26
N GLU A 200 11.25 -19.41 -0.62
CA GLU A 200 10.27 -19.02 0.40
C GLU A 200 8.91 -18.76 -0.22
N LEU A 201 8.88 -18.06 -1.36
CA LEU A 201 7.67 -17.83 -2.13
C LEU A 201 7.08 -19.15 -2.64
N LYS A 202 7.91 -20.08 -3.12
CA LYS A 202 7.51 -21.45 -3.50
C LYS A 202 6.79 -22.14 -2.35
N ARG A 203 7.45 -22.22 -1.19
CA ARG A 203 6.89 -22.88 -0.01
C ARG A 203 5.58 -22.25 0.44
N ALA A 204 5.48 -20.93 0.44
CA ALA A 204 4.25 -20.21 0.80
C ALA A 204 3.12 -20.39 -0.21
N ILE A 205 3.46 -20.52 -1.50
CA ILE A 205 2.47 -20.75 -2.55
C ILE A 205 1.99 -22.21 -2.48
N VAL A 206 2.91 -23.18 -2.39
CA VAL A 206 2.62 -24.64 -2.41
C VAL A 206 2.02 -25.15 -1.10
N GLY A 207 2.42 -24.60 0.05
CA GLY A 207 1.95 -25.00 1.37
C GLY A 207 0.50 -24.59 1.60
N ALA A 208 -0.44 -25.37 1.08
CA ALA A 208 -1.87 -25.14 1.27
C ALA A 208 -2.32 -25.56 2.68
N THR A 209 -3.28 -24.82 3.23
CA THR A 209 -4.13 -25.08 4.43
C THR A 209 -3.64 -24.63 5.82
N ASN A 210 -2.33 -24.52 6.08
CA ASN A 210 -1.83 -24.08 7.39
C ASN A 210 -0.58 -23.21 7.23
N ILE A 211 -0.70 -22.14 6.44
CA ILE A 211 0.32 -21.08 6.47
C ILE A 211 0.09 -20.33 7.77
N GLU A 212 0.52 -20.92 8.89
CA GLU A 212 1.01 -20.11 9.99
C GLU A 212 2.02 -19.17 9.35
N TYR A 213 1.69 -17.89 9.30
CA TYR A 213 2.56 -16.89 8.70
C TYR A 213 3.92 -17.02 9.38
N HIS A 214 4.87 -17.69 8.72
CA HIS A 214 6.17 -18.05 9.31
C HIS A 214 6.94 -16.82 9.79
N ASN A 215 6.52 -15.64 9.31
CA ASN A 215 7.01 -14.36 9.74
C ASN A 215 5.84 -13.37 9.76
N THR A 216 5.58 -12.73 10.90
CA THR A 216 4.51 -11.73 11.07
C THR A 216 4.99 -10.30 10.78
N SER A 217 6.25 -10.08 10.40
CA SER A 217 6.79 -8.73 10.11
C SER A 217 6.08 -8.04 8.95
N PHE A 218 5.51 -8.78 8.00
CA PHE A 218 4.68 -8.18 6.95
C PHE A 218 3.44 -7.48 7.53
N MET A 219 2.92 -7.95 8.67
CA MET A 219 1.76 -7.34 9.35
C MET A 219 2.05 -5.92 9.86
N THR A 220 3.32 -5.56 10.05
CA THR A 220 3.73 -4.21 10.47
C THR A 220 4.25 -3.35 9.31
N ASN A 221 4.33 -3.90 8.09
CA ASN A 221 4.81 -3.16 6.93
C ASN A 221 3.74 -2.20 6.38
N LYS A 222 3.82 -0.93 6.79
CA LYS A 222 2.85 0.11 6.45
C LYS A 222 2.62 0.29 4.95
N ARG A 223 3.69 0.22 4.15
CA ARG A 223 3.65 0.47 2.71
C ARG A 223 3.03 -0.69 1.96
N LEU A 224 3.32 -1.92 2.41
CA LEU A 224 2.62 -3.10 1.95
C LEU A 224 1.11 -2.97 2.15
N TRP A 225 0.65 -2.71 3.38
CA TRP A 225 -0.78 -2.63 3.66
C TRP A 225 -1.46 -1.46 2.96
N ALA A 226 -0.79 -0.31 2.87
CA ALA A 226 -1.29 0.82 2.10
C ALA A 226 -1.46 0.48 0.61
N SER A 227 -0.53 -0.26 0.01
CA SER A 227 -0.64 -0.68 -1.38
C SER A 227 -1.74 -1.72 -1.62
N VAL A 228 -1.96 -2.66 -0.69
CA VAL A 228 -3.01 -3.67 -0.79
C VAL A 228 -4.39 -3.03 -0.67
N ARG A 229 -4.55 -2.08 0.24
CA ARG A 229 -5.76 -1.27 0.32
C ARG A 229 -6.01 -0.52 -0.98
N ASP A 230 -5.02 0.20 -1.48
CA ASP A 230 -5.18 0.97 -2.70
C ASP A 230 -5.50 0.05 -3.89
N LEU A 231 -4.94 -1.17 -3.96
CA LEU A 231 -5.31 -2.20 -4.94
C LEU A 231 -6.78 -2.65 -4.82
N LYS A 232 -7.33 -2.65 -3.60
CA LYS A 232 -8.71 -3.01 -3.29
C LYS A 232 -9.71 -1.87 -3.55
N LYS A 233 -9.28 -0.60 -3.43
CA LYS A 233 -10.18 0.56 -3.33
C LYS A 233 -9.98 1.64 -4.38
N SER A 234 -8.79 1.76 -4.95
CA SER A 234 -8.49 2.80 -5.96
C SER A 234 -9.29 2.52 -7.24
N PRO A 235 -10.18 3.42 -7.68
CA PRO A 235 -10.96 3.20 -8.90
C PRO A 235 -10.08 2.91 -10.12
N CYS A 236 -8.93 3.57 -10.24
CA CYS A 236 -8.03 3.36 -11.37
C CYS A 236 -7.35 1.99 -11.34
N LEU A 237 -6.96 1.48 -10.17
CA LEU A 237 -6.40 0.14 -10.08
C LEU A 237 -7.47 -0.93 -10.25
N LEU A 238 -8.67 -0.68 -9.71
CA LEU A 238 -9.83 -1.55 -9.89
C LEU A 238 -10.21 -1.68 -11.36
N HIS A 239 -10.13 -0.61 -12.14
CA HIS A 239 -10.35 -0.65 -13.59
C HIS A 239 -9.34 -1.58 -14.28
N VAL A 240 -8.04 -1.48 -13.95
CA VAL A 240 -7.02 -2.39 -14.50
C VAL A 240 -7.30 -3.85 -14.11
N LEU A 241 -7.75 -4.10 -12.87
CA LEU A 241 -8.12 -5.44 -12.45
C LEU A 241 -9.36 -5.96 -13.19
N GLU A 242 -10.40 -5.12 -13.36
CA GLU A 242 -11.63 -5.46 -14.08
C GLU A 242 -11.34 -5.86 -15.54
N GLU A 243 -10.45 -5.14 -16.22
CA GLU A 243 -10.08 -5.45 -17.61
C GLU A 243 -9.23 -6.71 -17.77
N ASN A 244 -8.58 -7.18 -16.69
CA ASN A 244 -7.56 -8.22 -16.78
C ASN A 244 -7.91 -9.51 -16.03
N LEU A 245 -8.81 -9.47 -15.06
CA LEU A 245 -9.30 -10.64 -14.33
C LEU A 245 -10.55 -11.21 -14.99
N ASP A 246 -10.85 -12.49 -14.74
CA ASP A 246 -12.19 -13.00 -15.03
C ASP A 246 -13.22 -12.35 -14.09
N GLU A 247 -14.44 -12.14 -14.59
CA GLU A 247 -15.53 -11.46 -13.87
C GLU A 247 -15.76 -12.04 -12.47
N ASN A 248 -15.77 -13.38 -12.35
CA ASN A 248 -15.95 -14.06 -11.07
C ASN A 248 -14.83 -13.74 -10.07
N LEU A 249 -13.57 -13.69 -10.51
CA LEU A 249 -12.44 -13.37 -9.63
C LEU A 249 -12.40 -11.90 -9.26
N TYR A 250 -12.73 -11.00 -10.20
CA TYR A 250 -12.84 -9.56 -9.93
C TYR A 250 -13.94 -9.27 -8.92
N ASP A 251 -15.16 -9.79 -9.12
CA ASP A 251 -16.29 -9.58 -8.23
C ASP A 251 -16.03 -10.19 -6.85
N TRP A 252 -15.41 -11.36 -6.80
CA TRP A 252 -14.96 -11.94 -5.54
C TRP A 252 -13.98 -11.00 -4.82
N TRP A 253 -12.93 -10.53 -5.49
CA TRP A 253 -11.95 -9.61 -4.90
C TRP A 253 -12.62 -8.32 -4.41
N LYS A 254 -13.50 -7.73 -5.23
CA LYS A 254 -14.23 -6.50 -4.92
C LYS A 254 -15.21 -6.70 -3.76
N GLY A 255 -15.81 -7.89 -3.62
CA GLY A 255 -16.76 -8.24 -2.58
C GLY A 255 -16.15 -8.64 -1.24
N LEU A 256 -14.82 -8.80 -1.14
CA LEU A 256 -14.17 -9.14 0.13
C LEU A 256 -14.40 -8.07 1.20
N ASP A 257 -14.62 -8.53 2.44
CA ASP A 257 -14.81 -7.67 3.61
C ASP A 257 -13.53 -6.86 3.89
N GLU A 258 -13.68 -5.53 3.86
CA GLU A 258 -12.58 -4.60 4.10
C GLU A 258 -12.07 -4.64 5.55
N LYS A 259 -12.76 -5.32 6.48
CA LYS A 259 -12.28 -5.49 7.87
C LYS A 259 -10.93 -6.23 7.98
N GLU A 260 -10.54 -7.00 6.97
CA GLU A 260 -9.20 -7.58 6.94
C GLU A 260 -8.10 -6.57 6.64
N LEU A 261 -8.43 -5.41 6.06
CA LEU A 261 -7.50 -4.29 5.92
C LEU A 261 -7.22 -3.77 7.33
N ARG A 262 -6.19 -4.36 7.94
CA ARG A 262 -5.74 -3.99 9.28
C ARG A 262 -5.38 -2.52 9.31
N LEU A 263 -5.46 -1.97 10.50
CA LEU A 263 -4.69 -0.81 10.86
C LEU A 263 -3.21 -1.15 10.69
N PRO A 264 -2.48 -0.50 9.77
CA PRO A 264 -1.03 -0.65 9.75
C PRO A 264 -0.52 -0.14 11.10
N GLY A 265 -0.16 -1.07 11.99
CA GLY A 265 -0.15 -0.90 13.45
C GLY A 265 0.76 0.18 14.05
N ASP A 266 1.48 0.92 13.21
CA ASP A 266 2.36 2.03 13.58
C ASP A 266 2.01 3.34 12.82
N VAL A 267 1.03 3.36 11.91
CA VAL A 267 0.69 4.56 11.08
C VAL A 267 0.05 5.64 11.94
N TRP A 268 -0.64 5.22 12.99
CA TRP A 268 -1.30 6.08 13.94
C TRP A 268 -0.26 6.56 14.95
N ASN A 269 0.47 7.61 14.55
CA ASN A 269 1.47 8.20 15.42
C ASN A 269 0.87 8.56 16.79
N ASP A 270 1.71 8.61 17.82
CA ASP A 270 1.31 8.97 19.19
C ASP A 270 0.45 10.25 19.25
N ARG A 271 0.60 11.16 18.28
CA ARG A 271 -0.20 12.38 18.18
C ARG A 271 -1.63 12.09 17.74
N PHE A 272 -1.87 11.16 16.81
CA PHE A 272 -3.21 10.71 16.42
C PHE A 272 -3.94 10.08 17.62
N VAL A 273 -3.31 9.11 18.27
CA VAL A 273 -3.89 8.44 19.44
C VAL A 273 -4.20 9.44 20.55
N ARG A 274 -3.22 10.21 21.00
CA ARG A 274 -3.37 11.11 22.15
C ARG A 274 -4.32 12.28 21.89
N LYS A 275 -4.35 12.82 20.67
CA LYS A 275 -5.15 14.00 20.37
C LYS A 275 -6.54 13.68 19.83
N PHE A 276 -6.76 12.48 19.29
CA PHE A 276 -8.03 12.15 18.61
C PHE A 276 -8.75 11.00 19.29
N LEU A 277 -8.16 9.81 19.31
CA LEU A 277 -8.85 8.65 19.88
C LEU A 277 -9.11 8.82 21.38
N ASN A 278 -8.18 9.46 22.10
CA ASN A 278 -8.36 9.81 23.49
C ASN A 278 -9.45 10.88 23.67
N GLU A 279 -9.38 11.99 22.94
CA GLU A 279 -10.32 13.11 23.10
C GLU A 279 -11.75 12.77 22.65
N VAL A 280 -11.90 11.97 21.59
CA VAL A 280 -13.21 11.63 21.02
C VAL A 280 -13.80 10.37 21.64
N TYR A 281 -12.97 9.34 21.90
CA TYR A 281 -13.45 8.01 22.30
C TYR A 281 -12.90 7.53 23.65
N ASP A 282 -12.07 8.31 24.35
CA ASP A 282 -11.35 7.93 25.58
C ASP A 282 -10.44 6.70 25.42
N ILE A 283 -9.86 6.51 24.23
CA ILE A 283 -8.89 5.44 23.96
C ILE A 283 -7.46 5.96 24.15
N LYS A 284 -6.80 5.49 25.21
CA LYS A 284 -5.43 5.89 25.61
C LYS A 284 -4.34 4.86 25.27
N GLU A 285 -4.73 3.82 24.54
CA GLU A 285 -3.86 2.70 24.21
C GLU A 285 -2.83 3.07 23.14
N LYS A 286 -1.60 2.60 23.28
CA LYS A 286 -0.52 2.82 22.31
C LYS A 286 -0.30 1.64 21.36
N SER A 287 -0.78 0.46 21.73
CA SER A 287 -0.65 -0.75 20.92
C SER A 287 -1.80 -0.83 19.93
N SER A 288 -1.50 -1.02 18.64
CA SER A 288 -2.49 -1.24 17.59
C SER A 288 -3.52 -2.31 17.95
N LYS A 289 -3.08 -3.47 18.43
CA LYS A 289 -3.98 -4.57 18.86
C LYS A 289 -4.94 -4.15 19.97
N LYS A 290 -4.47 -3.34 20.93
CA LYS A 290 -5.32 -2.85 22.02
C LYS A 290 -6.28 -1.76 21.54
N ILE A 291 -5.84 -0.90 20.63
CA ILE A 291 -6.70 0.08 19.96
C ILE A 291 -7.81 -0.62 19.20
N GLU A 292 -7.50 -1.63 18.37
CA GLU A 292 -8.48 -2.46 17.64
C GLU A 292 -9.51 -3.06 18.61
N SER A 293 -9.04 -3.69 19.69
CA SER A 293 -9.92 -4.29 20.71
C SER A 293 -10.87 -3.25 21.34
N LYS A 294 -10.39 -2.02 21.57
CA LYS A 294 -11.21 -0.92 22.11
C LYS A 294 -12.20 -0.36 21.10
N LEU A 295 -11.83 -0.27 19.83
CA LEU A 295 -12.75 0.12 18.76
C LEU A 295 -13.86 -0.91 18.59
N GLU A 296 -13.55 -2.21 18.65
CA GLU A 296 -14.56 -3.27 18.65
C GLU A 296 -15.51 -3.18 19.86
N GLU A 297 -14.99 -2.94 21.06
CA GLU A 297 -15.80 -2.72 22.27
C GLU A 297 -16.77 -1.55 22.08
N LYS A 298 -16.28 -0.42 21.54
CA LYS A 298 -17.08 0.77 21.25
C LYS A 298 -18.15 0.49 20.19
N ARG A 299 -17.84 -0.26 19.13
CA ARG A 299 -18.81 -0.70 18.10
C ARG A 299 -19.93 -1.53 18.74
N LYS A 300 -19.60 -2.51 19.59
CA LYS A 300 -20.59 -3.34 20.32
C LYS A 300 -21.52 -2.51 21.20
N ASN A 301 -21.03 -1.37 21.68
CA ASN A 301 -21.79 -0.42 22.49
C ASN A 301 -22.47 0.69 21.65
N ASN A 302 -22.63 0.50 20.33
CA ASN A 302 -23.28 1.45 19.40
C ASN A 302 -22.67 2.86 19.41
N VAL A 303 -21.37 2.98 19.69
CA VAL A 303 -20.66 4.25 19.56
C VAL A 303 -20.49 4.58 18.07
N PRO A 304 -20.77 5.82 17.63
CA PRO A 304 -20.60 6.27 16.26
C PRO A 304 -19.12 6.24 15.90
N LEU A 305 -18.71 5.15 15.28
CA LEU A 305 -17.39 4.94 14.72
C LEU A 305 -17.48 4.86 13.20
N PRO A 306 -16.38 5.18 12.49
CA PRO A 306 -16.26 4.81 11.09
C PRO A 306 -16.50 3.31 10.90
N GLU A 307 -17.07 2.97 9.75
CA GLU A 307 -17.50 1.62 9.40
C GLU A 307 -16.35 0.60 9.49
N TYR A 308 -15.16 0.99 9.05
CA TYR A 308 -13.94 0.20 9.14
C TYR A 308 -12.75 1.04 9.63
N ASP A 309 -11.79 0.39 10.27
CA ASP A 309 -10.71 1.07 10.98
C ASP A 309 -9.75 1.82 10.03
N GLU A 310 -9.58 1.37 8.79
CA GLU A 310 -8.72 2.05 7.82
C GLU A 310 -9.15 3.49 7.50
N GLN A 311 -10.44 3.86 7.66
CA GLN A 311 -10.91 5.22 7.32
C GLN A 311 -10.16 6.32 8.08
N PHE A 312 -9.65 6.01 9.27
CA PHE A 312 -8.84 6.95 10.04
C PHE A 312 -7.49 7.29 9.36
N ASP A 313 -7.01 6.55 8.37
CA ASP A 313 -5.79 6.90 7.62
C ASP A 313 -5.95 8.24 6.88
N SER A 314 -7.15 8.52 6.37
CA SER A 314 -7.49 9.79 5.71
C SER A 314 -7.25 10.99 6.64
N SER A 315 -7.57 10.79 7.92
CA SER A 315 -7.37 11.77 8.97
C SER A 315 -5.89 12.10 9.17
N ILE A 316 -5.00 11.12 9.04
CA ILE A 316 -3.56 11.31 9.30
C ILE A 316 -2.95 12.22 8.24
N SER A 317 -3.30 12.01 6.97
CA SER A 317 -2.85 12.86 5.86
C SER A 317 -3.41 14.28 5.99
N PHE A 318 -4.73 14.39 6.18
CA PHE A 318 -5.42 15.67 6.31
C PHE A 318 -4.90 16.50 7.50
N MET A 319 -4.77 15.86 8.66
CA MET A 319 -4.45 16.55 9.91
C MET A 319 -2.96 16.88 10.02
N ARG A 320 -2.08 16.06 9.43
CA ARG A 320 -0.66 16.43 9.29
C ARG A 320 -0.52 17.70 8.47
N ARG A 321 -1.28 17.85 7.37
CA ARG A 321 -1.26 19.08 6.55
C ARG A 321 -1.76 20.28 7.35
N ILE A 322 -2.89 20.15 8.07
CA ILE A 322 -3.41 21.22 8.93
C ILE A 322 -2.42 21.62 10.03
N CYS A 323 -1.92 20.65 10.80
CA CYS A 323 -1.01 20.92 11.91
C CYS A 323 0.32 21.51 11.46
N ASN A 324 0.86 21.09 10.30
CA ASN A 324 2.12 21.63 9.79
C ASN A 324 1.98 23.07 9.28
N LEU A 325 0.80 23.43 8.77
CA LEU A 325 0.52 24.77 8.27
C LEU A 325 0.11 25.76 9.36
N HIS A 326 -0.20 25.31 10.59
CA HIS A 326 -0.64 26.20 11.68
C HIS A 326 0.32 27.36 11.97
N HIS A 327 1.63 27.13 11.91
CA HIS A 327 2.63 28.16 12.17
C HIS A 327 2.63 29.27 11.10
N VAL A 328 2.14 28.97 9.89
CA VAL A 328 2.07 29.89 8.75
C VAL A 328 0.65 30.44 8.55
N TRP A 329 -0.36 29.65 8.89
CA TRP A 329 -1.78 29.99 8.77
C TRP A 329 -2.54 29.56 10.03
N PRO A 330 -2.48 30.33 11.13
CA PRO A 330 -3.05 29.92 12.42
C PRO A 330 -4.55 29.58 12.35
N SER A 331 -5.32 30.31 11.54
CA SER A 331 -6.75 30.07 11.33
C SER A 331 -7.07 28.75 10.60
N ILE A 332 -6.08 28.04 10.03
CA ILE A 332 -6.29 26.70 9.47
C ILE A 332 -6.82 25.71 10.51
N CYS A 333 -6.56 25.96 11.80
CA CYS A 333 -7.10 25.14 12.89
C CYS A 333 -8.63 25.21 12.98
N THR A 334 -9.30 26.20 12.40
CA THR A 334 -10.77 26.22 12.26
C THR A 334 -11.31 25.14 11.33
N LEU A 335 -10.44 24.58 10.47
CA LEU A 335 -10.74 23.45 9.59
C LEU A 335 -10.45 22.08 10.27
N CYS A 336 -9.96 22.08 11.51
CA CYS A 336 -9.71 20.85 12.25
C CYS A 336 -11.04 20.25 12.77
N PRO A 337 -11.29 18.94 12.60
CA PRO A 337 -12.49 18.26 13.09
C PRO A 337 -12.67 18.36 14.63
N LEU A 338 -11.57 18.58 15.35
CA LEU A 338 -11.54 18.75 16.81
C LEU A 338 -11.59 20.22 17.26
N SER A 339 -11.68 21.18 16.34
CA SER A 339 -11.76 22.58 16.72
C SER A 339 -13.09 22.88 17.42
N LYS A 340 -13.02 23.61 18.55
CA LYS A 340 -14.22 24.11 19.25
C LYS A 340 -15.07 25.03 18.38
N ASN A 341 -14.47 25.67 17.38
CA ASN A 341 -15.13 26.59 16.43
C ASN A 341 -15.14 26.02 15.00
N LYS A 342 -15.31 24.70 14.85
CA LYS A 342 -15.29 24.03 13.54
C LYS A 342 -16.48 24.44 12.68
N ASP A 343 -16.22 24.62 11.39
CA ASP A 343 -17.25 24.81 10.36
C ASP A 343 -17.14 23.67 9.34
N ILE A 344 -17.98 22.65 9.52
CA ILE A 344 -18.00 21.44 8.67
C ILE A 344 -18.33 21.80 7.22
N ASN A 345 -19.21 22.77 6.99
CA ASN A 345 -19.58 23.19 5.64
C ASN A 345 -18.42 23.89 4.94
N LYS A 346 -17.64 24.68 5.68
CA LYS A 346 -16.41 25.29 5.16
C LYS A 346 -15.36 24.25 4.79
N ILE A 347 -15.17 23.21 5.62
CA ILE A 347 -14.27 22.08 5.30
C ILE A 347 -14.71 21.39 3.99
N LYS A 348 -16.01 21.08 3.87
CA LYS A 348 -16.57 20.46 2.67
C LYS A 348 -16.38 21.33 1.42
N SER A 349 -16.62 22.64 1.55
CA SER A 349 -16.49 23.60 0.44
C SER A 349 -15.06 23.83 -0.06
N LEU A 350 -14.05 23.64 0.81
CA LEU A 350 -12.64 23.87 0.47
C LEU A 350 -11.99 22.70 -0.28
N CYS A 351 -12.57 21.49 -0.22
CA CYS A 351 -12.05 20.32 -0.95
C CYS A 351 -12.82 20.01 -2.24
N LEU A 352 -13.91 20.72 -2.52
CA LEU A 352 -14.65 20.67 -3.79
C LEU A 352 -14.15 21.71 -4.82
N ARG A 353 -13.14 22.50 -4.46
CA ARG A 353 -12.37 23.39 -5.33
C ARG A 353 -10.96 22.84 -5.44
#